data_AF-A0A7S2S8T0-F1
#
_entry.id   AF-A0A7S2S8T0-F1
#
_cell.length_a   1.000
_cell.length_b   1.000
_cell.length_c   1.000
_cell.angle_alpha   90.00
_cell.angle_beta   90.00
_cell.angle_gamma   90.00
#
_symmetry.space_group_name_H-M   'P 1'
#
loop_
_entity.id
_entity.type
_entity.pdbx_description
1 polymer ?
#
loop_
_entity_poly.entity_id
_entity_poly.type
_entity_poly.pdbx_seq_one_letter_code
_entity_poly.pdbx_strand_id
1 'polypeptide(L)'
;DPQSIRYVKSQPWPFPQSTMLGFTAKADHTQPLHIDTNELVSAEWFHRSTVLQATNVKGSTMQHDVAKAALQQNPSLDLLIPPKGIIARNLIDHWLSLSPPKHQT
;
A
#
# COMPACT_ATOMS: atom_id res chain seq x y z
N ASP A 1 8.46 -15.07 4.57
CA ASP A 1 9.86 -15.38 4.94
C ASP A 1 10.40 -14.34 5.93
N PRO A 2 10.60 -14.68 7.21
CA PRO A 2 11.14 -13.76 8.20
C PRO A 2 12.52 -13.17 7.84
N GLN A 3 13.35 -13.91 7.10
CA GLN A 3 14.68 -13.45 6.68
C GLN A 3 14.61 -12.41 5.56
N SER A 4 13.44 -12.23 4.93
CA SER A 4 13.22 -11.22 3.90
C SER A 4 12.87 -9.83 4.47
N ILE A 5 12.64 -9.71 5.78
CA ILE A 5 12.22 -8.46 6.41
C ILE A 5 13.35 -7.41 6.29
N ARG A 6 13.04 -6.25 5.71
CA ARG A 6 13.98 -5.14 5.53
C ARG A 6 13.37 -3.85 6.05
N TYR A 7 14.10 -3.17 6.93
CA TYR A 7 13.75 -1.82 7.36
C TYR A 7 13.85 -0.84 6.19
N VAL A 8 12.91 0.11 6.13
CA VAL A 8 12.88 1.15 5.08
C VAL A 8 12.93 2.55 5.70
N LYS A 9 12.05 2.84 6.65
CA LYS A 9 11.87 4.21 7.17
C LYS A 9 11.20 4.18 8.54
N SER A 10 11.45 5.20 9.36
CA SER A 10 10.65 5.52 10.55
C SER A 10 9.91 6.84 10.38
N GLN A 11 8.75 6.96 11.02
CA GLN A 11 7.98 8.20 11.06
C GLN A 11 7.35 8.40 12.44
N PRO A 12 7.50 9.57 13.08
CA PRO A 12 6.78 9.86 14.31
C PRO A 12 5.27 9.89 14.03
N TRP A 13 4.50 9.30 14.94
CA TRP A 13 3.05 9.23 14.86
C TRP A 13 2.44 9.76 16.17
N PRO A 14 2.01 11.03 16.20
CA PRO A 14 1.75 11.75 17.44
C PRO A 14 0.51 11.28 18.23
N PHE A 15 -0.23 10.29 17.75
CA PHE A 15 -1.39 9.73 18.45
C PHE A 15 -1.25 8.21 18.65
N PRO A 16 -1.03 7.70 19.88
CA PRO A 16 -0.93 8.38 21.18
C PRO A 16 0.51 8.74 21.62
N GLN A 17 1.46 8.99 20.69
CA GLN A 17 2.92 9.12 20.85
C GLN A 17 3.70 7.86 20.44
N SER A 18 3.43 7.34 19.26
CA SER A 18 4.13 6.19 18.70
C SER A 18 5.19 6.60 17.68
N THR A 19 6.11 5.68 17.37
CA THR A 19 6.97 5.77 16.18
C THR A 19 6.61 4.62 15.26
N MET A 20 6.17 4.92 14.04
CA MET A 20 5.92 3.93 13.01
C MET A 20 7.26 3.47 12.43
N LEU A 21 7.50 2.16 12.44
CA LEU A 21 8.64 1.53 11.79
C LEU A 21 8.13 0.80 10.54
N GLY A 22 8.61 1.22 9.38
CA GLY A 22 8.21 0.71 8.09
C GLY A 22 9.18 -0.35 7.58
N PHE A 23 8.64 -1.50 7.19
CA PHE A 23 9.39 -2.63 6.66
C PHE A 23 8.82 -3.11 5.33
N THR A 24 9.65 -3.76 4.53
CA THR A 24 9.20 -4.65 3.44
C THR A 24 9.45 -6.10 3.82
N ALA A 25 8.63 -7.00 3.31
CA ALA A 25 8.77 -8.43 3.50
C ALA A 25 8.24 -9.19 2.26
N LYS A 26 8.73 -10.41 2.06
CA LYS A 26 8.23 -11.36 1.07
C LYS A 26 7.27 -12.34 1.73
N ALA A 27 6.08 -12.44 1.16
CA ALA A 27 5.04 -13.38 1.53
C ALA A 27 4.79 -14.36 0.37
N ASP A 28 4.28 -15.54 0.70
CA ASP A 28 3.82 -16.52 -0.26
C ASP A 28 2.36 -16.23 -0.61
N HIS A 29 2.11 -15.79 -1.84
CA HIS A 29 0.78 -15.42 -2.29
C HIS A 29 -0.14 -16.63 -2.51
N THR A 30 0.40 -17.86 -2.49
CA THR A 30 -0.39 -19.09 -2.62
C THR A 30 -1.06 -19.49 -1.31
N GLN A 31 -0.63 -18.92 -0.19
CA GLN A 31 -1.25 -19.12 1.11
C GLN A 31 -2.60 -18.37 1.18
N PRO A 32 -3.63 -18.98 1.79
CA PRO A 32 -4.92 -18.32 1.99
C PRO A 32 -4.79 -17.08 2.88
N LEU A 33 -5.52 -16.01 2.54
CA LEU A 33 -5.67 -14.84 3.40
C LEU A 33 -6.69 -15.14 4.50
N HIS A 34 -6.24 -15.11 5.75
CA HIS A 34 -7.11 -15.20 6.92
C HIS A 34 -7.28 -13.80 7.51
N ILE A 35 -8.43 -13.17 7.23
CA ILE A 35 -8.72 -11.80 7.62
C ILE A 35 -9.41 -11.79 8.99
N ASP A 36 -8.85 -11.06 9.96
CA ASP A 36 -9.56 -10.71 11.18
C ASP A 36 -10.51 -9.54 10.90
N THR A 37 -11.80 -9.84 10.85
CA THR A 37 -12.85 -8.85 10.52
C THR A 37 -13.10 -7.83 11.62
N ASN A 38 -12.52 -7.99 12.82
CA ASN A 38 -12.56 -6.97 13.86
C ASN A 38 -11.57 -5.83 13.59
N GLU A 39 -10.50 -6.10 12.84
CA GLU A 39 -9.46 -5.11 12.51
C GLU A 39 -9.55 -4.61 11.07
N LEU A 40 -9.81 -5.49 10.10
CA LEU A 40 -9.80 -5.17 8.67
C LEU A 40 -11.12 -5.55 8.00
N VAL A 41 -11.59 -4.67 7.12
CA VAL A 41 -12.78 -4.94 6.27
C VAL A 41 -12.43 -5.89 5.12
N SER A 42 -11.25 -5.73 4.51
CA SER A 42 -10.77 -6.57 3.42
C SER A 42 -9.24 -6.57 3.32
N ALA A 43 -8.70 -7.58 2.64
CA ALA A 43 -7.29 -7.68 2.28
C ALA A 43 -7.16 -8.49 0.99
N GLU A 44 -6.33 -8.02 0.06
CA GLU A 44 -6.15 -8.62 -1.27
C GLU A 44 -4.71 -8.50 -1.76
N TRP A 45 -4.33 -9.37 -2.68
CA TRP A 45 -3.07 -9.27 -3.43
C TRP A 45 -3.26 -8.36 -4.64
N PHE A 46 -2.49 -7.28 -4.73
CA PHE A 46 -2.55 -6.36 -5.86
C PHE A 46 -1.39 -6.56 -6.82
N HIS A 47 -1.69 -6.60 -8.13
CA HIS A 47 -0.66 -6.59 -9.14
C HIS A 47 0.08 -5.25 -9.15
N ARG A 48 1.37 -5.28 -9.49
CA ARG A 48 2.22 -4.10 -9.51
C ARG A 48 1.69 -2.98 -10.41
N SER A 49 1.10 -3.34 -11.55
CA SER A 49 0.49 -2.36 -12.47
C SER A 49 -0.69 -1.64 -11.85
N THR A 50 -1.55 -2.33 -11.08
CA THR A 50 -2.68 -1.74 -10.38
C THR A 50 -2.21 -0.73 -9.34
N VAL A 51 -1.20 -1.11 -8.53
CA VAL A 51 -0.62 -0.19 -7.54
C VAL A 51 0.05 1.01 -8.23
N LEU A 52 0.74 0.81 -9.36
CA LEU A 52 1.32 1.89 -10.16
C LEU A 52 0.24 2.83 -10.71
N GLN A 53 -0.87 2.30 -11.24
CA GLN A 53 -1.99 3.11 -11.70
C GLN A 53 -2.59 3.94 -10.55
N ALA A 54 -2.74 3.36 -9.37
CA ALA A 54 -3.23 4.05 -8.18
C ALA A 54 -2.34 5.23 -7.77
N THR A 55 -1.05 5.22 -8.14
CA THR A 55 -0.16 6.37 -7.88
C THR A 55 -0.54 7.64 -8.64
N ASN A 56 -1.31 7.53 -9.73
CA ASN A 56 -1.72 8.64 -10.59
C ASN A 56 -2.88 9.45 -10.01
N VAL A 57 -3.56 8.97 -8.96
CA VAL A 57 -4.61 9.72 -8.28
C VAL A 57 -4.00 10.93 -7.59
N LYS A 58 -4.48 12.13 -7.95
CA LYS A 58 -4.02 13.40 -7.40
C LYS A 58 -4.78 13.74 -6.12
N GLY A 59 -4.11 14.42 -5.20
CA GLY A 59 -4.70 14.84 -3.93
C GLY A 59 -4.61 13.77 -2.85
N SER A 60 -5.27 14.04 -1.72
CA SER A 60 -5.30 13.12 -0.59
C SER A 60 -6.50 12.19 -0.68
N THR A 61 -6.25 10.92 -1.02
CA THR A 61 -7.26 9.85 -1.05
C THR A 61 -7.91 9.56 0.30
N MET A 62 -7.37 10.11 1.39
CA MET A 62 -8.00 10.07 2.71
C MET A 62 -9.14 11.09 2.86
N GLN A 63 -9.28 12.03 1.91
CA GLN A 63 -10.42 12.95 1.84
C GLN A 63 -11.51 12.31 0.96
N HIS A 64 -12.73 12.29 1.47
CA HIS A 64 -13.86 11.61 0.82
C HIS A 64 -14.15 12.17 -0.59
N ASP A 65 -14.08 13.48 -0.76
CA ASP A 65 -14.30 14.16 -2.03
C ASP A 65 -13.23 13.80 -3.07
N VAL A 66 -11.96 13.72 -2.67
CA VAL A 66 -10.87 13.27 -3.55
C VAL A 66 -11.07 11.81 -3.97
N ALA A 67 -11.37 10.92 -3.02
CA ALA A 67 -11.63 9.51 -3.30
C ALA A 67 -12.82 9.33 -4.25
N LYS A 68 -13.91 10.04 -3.98
CA LYS A 68 -15.11 10.03 -4.82
C LYS A 68 -14.83 10.57 -6.23
N ALA A 69 -14.12 11.68 -6.34
CA ALA A 69 -13.75 12.25 -7.63
C ALA A 69 -12.86 11.31 -8.45
N ALA A 70 -11.92 10.61 -7.81
CA ALA A 70 -11.07 9.63 -8.46
C ALA A 70 -11.87 8.48 -9.07
N LEU A 71 -12.83 7.92 -8.31
CA LEU A 71 -13.73 6.86 -8.80
C LEU A 71 -14.69 7.36 -9.88
N GLN A 72 -15.14 8.61 -9.81
CA GLN A 72 -15.96 9.21 -10.87
C GLN A 72 -15.17 9.41 -12.18
N GLN A 73 -13.91 9.82 -12.08
CA GLN A 73 -13.01 10.01 -13.23
C GLN A 73 -12.59 8.69 -13.86
N ASN A 74 -12.38 7.66 -13.05
CA ASN A 74 -12.08 6.31 -13.50
C ASN A 74 -12.91 5.29 -12.71
N PRO A 75 -14.11 4.93 -13.21
CA PRO A 75 -14.96 3.94 -12.56
C PRO A 75 -14.35 2.53 -12.47
N SER A 76 -13.30 2.25 -13.25
CA SER A 76 -12.53 1.00 -13.23
C SER A 76 -11.27 1.11 -12.35
N LEU A 77 -11.20 2.09 -11.45
CA LEU A 77 -10.10 2.21 -10.51
C LEU A 77 -10.24 1.20 -9.38
N ASP A 78 -9.40 0.17 -9.39
CA ASP A 78 -9.49 -0.93 -8.42
C ASP A 78 -8.91 -0.61 -7.04
N LEU A 79 -8.00 0.38 -6.96
CA LEU A 79 -7.26 0.67 -5.74
C LEU A 79 -7.04 2.17 -5.54
N LEU A 80 -7.33 2.64 -4.33
CA LEU A 80 -6.84 3.92 -3.81
C LEU A 80 -5.73 3.63 -2.80
N ILE A 81 -4.61 4.33 -2.94
CA ILE A 81 -3.48 4.23 -2.02
C ILE A 81 -3.30 5.53 -1.25
N PRO A 82 -2.65 5.50 -0.07
CA PRO A 82 -2.52 6.70 0.77
C PRO A 82 -1.77 7.86 0.09
N PRO A 83 -1.97 9.11 0.56
CA PRO A 83 -1.30 10.30 0.02
C PRO A 83 0.22 10.27 0.21
N LYS A 84 0.93 11.06 -0.59
CA LYS A 84 2.37 11.31 -0.37
C LYS A 84 2.61 11.96 0.99
N GLY A 85 3.80 11.73 1.55
CA GLY A 85 4.24 12.32 2.82
C GLY A 85 3.98 11.47 4.06
N ILE A 86 3.26 10.34 3.94
CA ILE A 86 3.05 9.39 5.05
C ILE A 86 3.78 8.06 4.82
N ILE A 87 4.07 7.34 5.90
CA ILE A 87 4.94 6.15 5.86
C ILE A 87 4.38 5.06 4.97
N ALA A 88 3.06 4.83 4.99
CA ALA A 88 2.41 3.83 4.14
C ALA A 88 2.68 4.09 2.65
N ARG A 89 2.55 5.35 2.20
CA ARG A 89 2.85 5.70 0.82
C ARG A 89 4.34 5.58 0.50
N ASN A 90 5.22 5.93 1.42
CA ASN A 90 6.67 5.71 1.24
C ASN A 90 7.03 4.23 1.05
N LEU A 91 6.38 3.32 1.78
CA LEU A 91 6.62 1.88 1.63
C LEU A 91 6.15 1.36 0.27
N ILE A 92 4.99 1.83 -0.20
CA ILE A 92 4.46 1.49 -1.52
C ILE A 92 5.39 2.01 -2.62
N ASP A 93 5.79 3.29 -2.56
CA ASP A 93 6.68 3.91 -3.55
C ASP A 93 8.07 3.23 -3.54
N HIS A 94 8.59 2.85 -2.35
CA HIS A 94 9.83 2.08 -2.24
C HIS A 94 9.70 0.72 -2.93
N TRP A 95 8.63 -0.04 -2.66
CA TRP A 95 8.38 -1.32 -3.33
C TRP A 95 8.23 -1.18 -4.86
N LEU A 96 7.58 -0.10 -5.33
CA LEU A 96 7.48 0.25 -6.75
C LEU A 96 8.81 0.69 -7.40
N SER A 97 9.82 1.05 -6.60
CA SER A 97 11.17 1.38 -7.12
C SER A 97 12.07 0.15 -7.27
N LEU A 98 11.80 -0.93 -6.53
CA LEU A 98 12.58 -2.18 -6.62
C LEU A 98 12.39 -2.84 -7.99
N SER A 99 13.46 -3.36 -8.60
CA SER A 99 13.32 -4.13 -9.84
C SER A 99 12.38 -5.32 -9.64
N PRO A 100 11.44 -5.58 -10.58
CA PRO A 100 10.59 -6.75 -10.48
C PRO A 100 11.45 -8.03 -10.45
N PRO A 101 11.09 -9.02 -9.64
CA PRO A 101 11.81 -10.29 -9.61
C PRO A 101 11.81 -10.92 -11.01
N LYS A 102 12.94 -11.53 -11.41
CA LYS A 102 13.21 -12.06 -12.76
C LYS A 102 12.28 -13.21 -13.22
N HIS A 103 11.22 -13.55 -12.48
CA HIS A 103 10.35 -14.70 -12.74
C HIS A 103 8.86 -14.34 -12.70
N GLN A 104 8.46 -13.36 -13.51
CA GLN A 104 7.06 -13.12 -13.87
C GLN A 104 7.02 -12.77 -15.36
N THR A 105 6.94 -13.80 -16.19
CA THR A 105 6.51 -13.79 -17.60
C THR A 105 5.25 -14.60 -17.71
#